data_AF-A0A0B7N458-F1
#
_entry.id   AF-A0A0B7N458-F1
#
_cell.length_a   1.000
_cell.length_b   1.000
_cell.length_c   1.000
_cell.angle_alpha   90.00
_cell.angle_beta   90.00
_cell.angle_gamma   90.00
#
_symmetry.space_group_name_H-M   'P 1'
#
loop_
_entity.id
_entity.type
_entity.pdbx_description
1 polymer ?
#
loop_
_entity_poly.entity_id
_entity_poly.type
_entity_poly.pdbx_seq_one_letter_code
_entity_poly.pdbx_strand_id
1 'polypeptide(L)'
;MSSVEQQLTAMQEQMAALQTQLAQVINTAPMQSDDSTATSLHSLNTRPHYEWIPSEAQVNILHMNVPIHTSKPMPSADRRAIIEAYPPVAQLEYRSPATVPSADQAMNKGQKMEDNSLKNLQYQAS
;
A
#
# COMPACT_ATOMS: atom_id res chain seq x y z
N MET A 1 23.84 31.15 44.48
CA MET A 1 22.67 30.32 44.10
C MET A 1 23.05 29.61 42.82
N SER A 2 22.95 28.28 42.83
CA SER A 2 23.81 27.38 42.04
C SER A 2 23.32 27.22 40.60
N SER A 3 24.23 27.24 39.62
CA SER A 3 23.94 27.07 38.17
C SER A 3 23.11 25.82 37.85
N VAL A 4 23.16 24.80 38.72
CA VAL A 4 22.41 23.54 38.58
C VAL A 4 20.92 23.73 38.87
N GLU A 5 20.58 24.58 39.85
CA GLU A 5 19.18 24.86 40.19
C GLU A 5 18.50 25.57 39.03
N GLN A 6 19.21 26.48 38.36
CA GLN A 6 18.70 27.23 37.21
C GLN A 6 18.47 26.33 36.00
N GLN A 7 19.33 25.33 35.79
CA GLN A 7 19.19 24.35 34.72
C GLN A 7 18.00 23.39 34.98
N LEU A 8 17.78 23.01 36.24
CA LEU A 8 16.63 22.19 36.64
C LEU A 8 15.31 22.93 36.44
N THR A 9 15.25 24.21 36.82
CA THR A 9 14.06 25.05 36.63
C THR A 9 13.76 25.24 35.15
N ALA A 10 14.77 25.53 34.32
CA ALA A 10 14.58 25.66 32.87
C ALA A 10 14.06 24.37 32.22
N MET A 11 14.56 23.20 32.65
CA MET A 11 14.08 21.91 32.15
C MET A 11 12.63 21.64 32.58
N GLN A 12 12.26 22.03 33.80
CA GLN A 12 10.90 21.89 34.31
C GLN A 12 9.91 22.79 33.55
N GLU A 13 10.29 24.04 33.26
CA GLU A 13 9.50 24.95 32.41
C GLU A 13 9.30 24.36 31.00
N GLN A 14 10.34 23.78 30.42
CA GLN A 14 10.26 23.18 29.09
C GLN A 14 9.29 21.99 29.06
N MET A 15 9.25 21.17 30.11
CA MET A 15 8.28 20.07 30.24
C MET A 15 6.85 20.59 30.43
N ALA A 16 6.65 21.65 31.23
CA ALA A 16 5.34 22.25 31.45
C ALA A 16 4.79 22.91 30.16
N ALA A 17 5.63 23.57 29.39
CA ALA A 17 5.27 24.15 28.10
C ALA A 17 4.81 23.06 27.10
N LEU A 18 5.53 21.95 27.02
CA LEU A 18 5.19 20.84 26.14
C LEU A 18 3.84 20.19 26.53
N GLN A 19 3.60 20.04 27.83
CA GLN A 19 2.36 19.49 28.36
C GLN A 19 1.16 20.42 28.09
N THR A 20 1.36 21.73 28.17
CA THR A 20 0.34 22.74 27.85
C THR A 20 0.00 22.73 26.36
N GLN A 21 1.00 22.55 25.50
CA GLN A 21 0.82 22.47 24.05
C GLN A 21 0.02 21.21 23.64
N LEU A 22 0.29 20.07 24.29
CA LEU A 22 -0.50 18.84 24.10
C LEU A 22 -1.95 18.99 24.58
N ALA A 23 -2.18 19.62 25.74
CA ALA A 23 -3.52 19.87 26.25
C ALA A 23 -4.34 20.80 25.31
N GLN A 24 -3.68 21.79 24.69
CA GLN A 24 -4.31 22.65 23.69
C GLN A 24 -4.70 21.85 22.43
N VAL A 25 -3.83 20.99 21.91
CA VAL A 25 -4.14 20.13 20.74
C VAL A 25 -5.34 19.22 21.03
N ILE A 26 -5.40 18.63 22.23
CA ILE A 26 -6.50 17.75 22.65
C ILE A 26 -7.82 18.54 22.79
N ASN A 27 -7.79 19.75 23.33
CA ASN A 27 -9.00 20.55 23.54
C ASN A 27 -9.49 21.31 22.29
N THR A 28 -8.65 21.51 21.27
CA THR A 28 -9.06 22.16 20.01
C THR A 28 -9.70 21.23 18.98
N ALA A 29 -9.82 19.93 19.28
CA ALA A 29 -10.56 18.99 18.45
C ALA A 29 -11.77 18.44 19.22
N PRO A 30 -12.89 19.18 19.32
CA PRO A 30 -14.15 18.54 19.63
C PRO A 30 -14.50 17.67 18.42
N MET A 31 -14.52 16.34 18.62
CA MET A 31 -15.31 15.45 17.79
C MET A 31 -16.80 15.77 18.03
N GLN A 32 -17.27 16.93 17.57
CA GLN A 32 -18.70 17.21 17.47
C GLN A 32 -19.22 16.47 16.25
N SER A 33 -19.75 15.27 16.49
CA SER A 33 -20.66 14.61 15.58
C SER A 33 -22.01 15.32 15.69
N ASP A 34 -22.21 16.38 14.91
CA ASP A 34 -23.55 16.90 14.67
C ASP A 34 -24.32 15.86 13.85
N ASP A 35 -25.07 15.00 14.55
CA ASP A 35 -25.95 13.96 14.02
C ASP A 35 -27.24 14.57 13.43
N SER A 36 -27.09 15.50 12.51
CA SER A 36 -28.21 16.10 11.77
C SER A 36 -27.66 16.79 10.53
N THR A 37 -27.31 15.99 9.53
CA THR A 37 -27.68 16.18 8.10
C THR A 37 -27.00 15.05 7.32
N ALA A 38 -27.79 14.13 6.78
CA ALA A 38 -27.33 13.19 5.77
C ALA A 38 -26.95 13.94 4.49
N THR A 39 -25.76 14.51 4.44
CA THR A 39 -25.17 15.09 3.23
C THR A 39 -23.73 14.62 3.08
N SER A 40 -23.55 13.65 2.19
CA SER A 40 -22.29 13.27 1.55
C SER A 40 -21.13 12.87 2.47
N LEU A 41 -21.12 11.61 2.91
CA LEU A 41 -19.98 10.95 3.59
C LEU A 41 -18.67 10.95 2.77
N HIS A 42 -18.74 11.33 1.49
CA HIS A 42 -17.60 11.53 0.64
C HIS A 42 -17.68 12.95 0.10
N SER A 43 -16.90 13.86 0.68
CA SER A 43 -16.53 15.02 -0.11
C SER A 43 -15.76 14.47 -1.30
N LEU A 44 -16.26 14.66 -2.53
CA LEU A 44 -15.52 14.43 -3.77
C LEU A 44 -14.34 15.42 -3.90
N ASN A 45 -13.96 16.08 -2.81
CA ASN A 45 -12.76 16.88 -2.71
C ASN A 45 -11.61 15.95 -3.07
N THR A 46 -11.00 16.24 -4.21
CA THR A 46 -9.77 15.61 -4.63
C THR A 46 -8.80 15.69 -3.46
N ARG A 47 -8.37 14.52 -2.98
CA ARG A 47 -7.38 14.42 -1.91
C ARG A 47 -6.25 15.40 -2.24
N PRO A 48 -5.85 16.28 -1.31
CA PRO A 48 -4.75 17.20 -1.58
C PRO A 48 -3.56 16.39 -2.08
N HIS A 49 -3.12 16.70 -3.30
CA HIS A 49 -2.01 16.00 -3.92
C HIS A 49 -0.72 16.57 -3.34
N TYR A 50 -0.13 15.84 -2.39
CA TYR A 50 1.19 16.18 -1.87
C TYR A 50 2.23 15.45 -2.71
N GLU A 51 2.92 16.19 -3.58
CA GLU A 51 4.15 15.70 -4.15
C GLU A 51 5.20 15.67 -3.05
N TRP A 52 5.54 14.46 -2.60
CA TRP A 52 6.67 14.30 -1.70
C TRP A 52 7.95 14.30 -2.53
N ILE A 53 8.79 15.30 -2.28
CA ILE A 53 10.13 15.42 -2.89
C ILE A 53 11.14 15.17 -1.76
N PRO A 54 11.96 14.11 -1.84
CA PRO A 54 12.96 13.84 -0.81
C PRO A 54 14.05 14.91 -0.83
N SER A 55 14.57 15.28 0.33
CA SER A 55 15.71 16.19 0.41
C SER A 55 17.00 15.50 -0.04
N GLU A 56 18.00 16.26 -0.47
CA GLU A 56 19.30 15.70 -0.90
C GLU A 56 19.96 14.83 0.19
N ALA A 57 19.86 15.26 1.46
CA ALA A 57 20.32 14.48 2.60
C ALA A 57 19.58 13.13 2.71
N GLN A 58 18.26 13.10 2.50
CA GLN A 58 17.47 11.87 2.54
C GLN A 58 17.82 10.94 1.37
N VAL A 59 17.97 11.49 0.17
CA VAL A 59 18.37 10.74 -1.03
C VAL A 59 19.71 10.04 -0.80
N ASN A 60 20.67 10.75 -0.19
CA ASN A 60 22.01 10.22 0.11
C ASN A 60 22.00 9.19 1.25
N ILE A 61 21.31 9.48 2.38
CA ILE A 61 21.27 8.57 3.54
C ILE A 61 20.53 7.27 3.20
N LEU A 62 19.43 7.35 2.45
CA LEU A 62 18.59 6.21 2.11
C LEU A 62 19.01 5.54 0.80
N HIS A 63 20.13 5.99 0.21
CA HIS A 63 20.64 5.51 -1.08
C HIS A 63 19.55 5.42 -2.15
N MET A 64 18.64 6.40 -2.22
CA MET A 64 17.51 6.38 -3.15
C MET A 64 17.95 6.42 -4.62
N ASN A 65 19.18 6.89 -4.88
CA ASN A 65 19.81 6.88 -6.20
C ASN A 65 20.44 5.53 -6.57
N VAL A 66 20.49 4.58 -5.63
CA VAL A 66 21.00 3.23 -5.88
C VAL A 66 19.82 2.33 -6.20
N PRO A 67 19.85 1.59 -7.32
CA PRO A 67 18.81 0.62 -7.62
C PRO A 67 18.65 -0.38 -6.47
N ILE A 68 17.42 -0.54 -5.98
CA ILE A 68 17.07 -1.47 -4.89
C ILE A 68 17.33 -2.94 -5.26
N HIS A 69 17.43 -3.25 -6.56
CA HIS A 69 17.66 -4.59 -7.08
C HIS A 69 18.83 -4.57 -8.08
N THR A 70 20.06 -4.67 -7.58
CA THR A 70 21.29 -4.80 -8.39
C THR A 70 21.70 -6.25 -8.64
N SER A 71 21.08 -7.20 -7.96
CA SER A 71 21.41 -8.62 -8.08
C SER A 71 20.97 -9.19 -9.43
N LYS A 72 21.81 -10.07 -9.99
CA LYS A 72 21.44 -10.87 -11.15
C LYS A 72 20.13 -11.62 -10.87
N PRO A 73 19.17 -11.63 -11.82
CA PRO A 73 17.95 -12.43 -11.68
C PRO A 73 18.30 -13.88 -11.36
N MET A 74 17.63 -14.42 -10.33
CA MET A 74 17.85 -15.78 -9.88
C MET A 74 17.45 -16.79 -10.98
N PRO A 75 18.24 -17.86 -11.20
CA PRO A 75 17.88 -18.93 -12.12
C PRO A 75 16.51 -19.53 -11.84
N SER A 76 15.79 -19.92 -12.89
CA SER A 76 14.43 -20.46 -12.78
C SER A 76 14.33 -21.76 -11.96
N ALA A 77 15.45 -22.50 -11.82
CA ALA A 77 15.51 -23.69 -10.96
C ALA A 77 15.46 -23.29 -9.48
N ASP A 78 16.33 -22.37 -9.05
CA ASP A 78 16.40 -21.90 -7.67
C ASP A 78 15.12 -21.18 -7.25
N ARG A 79 14.52 -20.40 -8.15
CA ARG A 79 13.22 -19.76 -7.91
C ARG A 79 12.12 -20.80 -7.64
N ARG A 80 12.08 -21.89 -8.41
CA ARG A 80 11.11 -22.97 -8.20
C ARG A 80 11.35 -23.69 -6.89
N ALA A 81 12.61 -23.99 -6.56
CA ALA A 81 12.96 -24.63 -5.30
C ALA A 81 12.50 -23.81 -4.09
N ILE A 82 12.64 -22.47 -4.12
CA ILE A 82 12.16 -21.58 -3.04
C ILE A 82 10.63 -21.60 -2.94
N ILE A 83 9.93 -21.54 -4.07
CA ILE A 83 8.46 -21.54 -4.10
C ILE A 83 7.93 -22.88 -3.59
N GLU A 84 8.49 -23.99 -4.06
CA GLU A 84 8.07 -25.35 -3.69
C GLU A 84 8.45 -25.69 -2.24
N ALA A 85 9.51 -25.11 -1.69
CA ALA A 85 9.89 -25.27 -0.29
C ALA A 85 9.13 -24.32 0.66
N TYR A 86 8.33 -23.38 0.15
CA TYR A 86 7.65 -22.39 0.99
C TYR A 86 6.54 -23.07 1.80
N PRO A 87 6.61 -23.13 3.15
CA PRO A 87 5.76 -24.01 3.96
C PRO A 87 4.24 -23.88 3.72
N PRO A 88 3.68 -22.67 3.49
CA PRO A 88 2.26 -22.51 3.16
C PRO A 88 1.81 -23.16 1.85
N VAL A 89 2.72 -23.38 0.89
CA VAL A 89 2.40 -23.93 -0.44
C VAL A 89 3.05 -25.29 -0.69
N ALA A 90 4.09 -25.66 0.07
CA ALA A 90 4.87 -26.88 -0.10
C ALA A 90 4.06 -28.18 0.03
N GLN A 91 2.91 -28.12 0.72
CA GLN A 91 2.00 -29.25 0.94
C GLN A 91 0.60 -28.98 0.38
N LEU A 92 0.46 -27.91 -0.41
CA LEU A 92 -0.83 -27.53 -0.94
C LEU A 92 -1.16 -28.44 -2.13
N GLU A 93 -1.99 -29.46 -1.90
CA GLU A 93 -2.66 -30.14 -3.00
C GLU A 93 -3.70 -29.20 -3.61
N TYR A 94 -3.31 -28.44 -4.63
CA TYR A 94 -4.26 -27.65 -5.38
C TYR A 94 -5.31 -28.57 -6.02
N ARG A 95 -6.55 -28.50 -5.51
CA ARG A 95 -7.72 -29.09 -6.14
C ARG A 95 -8.49 -27.96 -6.80
N SER A 96 -8.57 -28.01 -8.12
CA SER A 96 -9.43 -27.10 -8.88
C SER A 96 -10.86 -27.16 -8.31
N PRO A 97 -11.53 -26.02 -8.12
CA PRO A 97 -12.93 -26.02 -7.69
C PRO A 97 -13.79 -26.92 -8.59
N ALA A 98 -14.75 -27.64 -8.00
CA ALA A 98 -15.69 -28.47 -8.76
C ALA A 98 -16.54 -27.66 -9.76
N THR A 99 -16.52 -26.33 -9.64
CA THR A 99 -17.18 -25.39 -10.53
C THR A 99 -16.40 -25.10 -11.80
N VAL A 100 -15.15 -25.53 -11.96
CA VAL A 100 -14.34 -25.26 -13.17
C VAL A 100 -15.01 -25.79 -14.45
N PRO A 101 -15.52 -27.03 -14.52
CA PRO A 101 -16.25 -27.50 -15.71
C PRO A 101 -17.54 -26.72 -16.01
N SER A 102 -18.23 -26.26 -14.95
CA SER A 102 -19.46 -25.47 -15.09
C SER A 102 -19.15 -24.04 -15.54
N ALA A 103 -18.09 -23.42 -15.01
CA ALA A 103 -17.58 -22.13 -15.44
C ALA A 103 -17.07 -22.19 -16.87
N ASP A 104 -16.37 -23.25 -17.26
CA ASP A 104 -15.99 -23.49 -18.65
C ASP A 104 -17.23 -23.60 -19.54
N GLN A 105 -18.28 -24.31 -19.16
CA GLN A 105 -19.49 -24.38 -19.98
C GLN A 105 -20.22 -23.03 -20.07
N ALA A 106 -20.23 -22.24 -18.99
CA ALA A 106 -20.93 -20.97 -18.91
C ALA A 106 -20.18 -19.80 -19.58
N MET A 107 -18.86 -19.73 -19.42
CA MET A 107 -18.03 -18.61 -19.91
C MET A 107 -17.60 -18.79 -21.37
N ASN A 108 -17.57 -20.02 -21.87
CA ASN A 108 -16.95 -20.27 -23.17
C ASN A 108 -17.83 -19.99 -24.39
N LYS A 109 -19.15 -19.77 -24.28
CA LYS A 109 -19.96 -19.68 -25.50
C LYS A 109 -19.76 -18.36 -26.26
N GLY A 110 -19.83 -17.22 -25.57
CA GLY A 110 -19.60 -15.91 -26.19
C GLY A 110 -18.15 -15.71 -26.61
N GLN A 111 -17.22 -16.03 -25.70
CA GLN A 111 -15.79 -15.84 -25.92
C GLN A 111 -15.24 -16.76 -27.03
N LYS A 112 -15.72 -18.01 -27.16
CA LYS A 112 -15.35 -18.88 -28.29
C LYS A 112 -15.91 -18.37 -29.63
N MET A 113 -17.05 -17.70 -29.64
CA MET A 113 -17.60 -17.11 -30.87
C MET A 113 -16.75 -15.90 -31.32
N GLU A 114 -16.34 -15.06 -30.37
CA GLU A 114 -15.47 -13.91 -30.61
C GLU A 114 -14.08 -14.35 -31.07
N ASP A 115 -13.45 -15.32 -30.39
CA ASP A 115 -12.14 -15.86 -30.78
C ASP A 115 -12.17 -16.53 -32.17
N ASN A 116 -13.24 -17.25 -32.52
CA ASN A 116 -13.38 -17.82 -33.86
C ASN A 116 -13.61 -16.73 -34.91
N SER A 117 -14.36 -15.68 -34.59
CA SER A 117 -14.55 -14.53 -35.47
C SER A 117 -13.21 -13.83 -35.76
N LEU A 118 -12.41 -13.58 -34.71
CA LEU A 118 -11.08 -12.98 -34.82
C LEU A 118 -10.13 -13.84 -35.66
N LYS A 119 -10.12 -15.17 -35.45
CA LYS A 119 -9.34 -16.09 -36.28
C LYS A 119 -9.78 -16.04 -37.74
N ASN A 120 -11.08 -16.08 -38.02
CA ASN A 120 -11.59 -16.02 -39.39
C ASN A 120 -11.20 -14.71 -40.09
N LEU A 121 -11.28 -13.57 -39.40
CA LEU A 121 -10.80 -12.28 -39.91
C LEU A 121 -9.29 -12.30 -40.21
N GLN A 122 -8.49 -12.89 -39.33
CA GLN A 122 -7.04 -12.97 -39.51
C GLN A 122 -6.63 -13.88 -40.67
N TYR A 123 -7.33 -15.00 -40.89
CA TYR A 123 -7.05 -15.93 -42.00
C TYR A 123 -7.69 -15.53 -43.34
N GLN A 124 -8.67 -14.62 -43.35
CA GLN A 124 -9.21 -14.02 -44.57
C GLN A 124 -8.43 -12.77 -45.02
N ALA A 125 -7.64 -12.18 -44.13
CA ALA A 125 -6.81 -11.01 -44.40
C ALA A 125 -5.36 -11.35 -44.81
N SER A 126 -5.01 -12.64 -44.94
CA SER A 126 -3.75 -13.15 -45.50
C SER A 126 -3.99 -13.74 -46.89
#